data_AF-A0A2A5VIR0-F1
#
_entry.id   AF-A0A2A5VIR0-F1
#
_cell.length_a   1.000
_cell.length_b   1.000
_cell.length_c   1.000
_cell.angle_alpha   90.00
_cell.angle_beta   90.00
_cell.angle_gamma   90.00
#
_symmetry.space_group_name_H-M   'P 1'
#
loop_
_entity.id
_entity.type
_entity.pdbx_description
1 polymer ?
#
loop_
_entity_poly.entity_id
_entity_poly.type
_entity_poly.pdbx_seq_one_letter_code
_entity_poly.pdbx_strand_id
1 'polypeptide(L)'
;MNENATRSVNLTLLMIVSVCLPMLGAIDAPAELDRAGERGETSGSCSGPDACRGTDAGNTLATHHNLTDDFSWTGTETITYYGDASAATSFSSTSDDNADGYLLELPYGYGYTVELSWNHTGASFYENYAFMVSLGPGDGSMVSYYSGAWGYFYYSTGGQISVGTDGTTEGNTYGGWYYDDPP
;
A
#
# COMPACT_ATOMS: atom_id res chain seq x y z
N MET A 1 -25.71 6.18 69.03
CA MET A 1 -25.48 6.86 67.72
C MET A 1 -25.46 5.80 66.65
N ASN A 2 -26.18 6.02 65.56
CA ASN A 2 -26.69 4.99 64.66
C ASN A 2 -25.57 4.40 63.77
N GLU A 3 -25.06 3.21 64.08
CA GLU A 3 -23.99 2.50 63.35
C GLU A 3 -24.35 2.21 61.87
N ASN A 4 -25.63 2.30 61.51
CA ASN A 4 -26.11 2.18 60.14
C ASN A 4 -25.89 3.41 59.26
N ALA A 5 -25.67 4.60 59.84
CA ALA A 5 -25.41 5.81 59.06
C ALA A 5 -24.02 5.75 58.39
N THR A 6 -23.01 5.28 59.12
CA THR A 6 -21.63 5.20 58.64
C THR A 6 -21.44 4.15 57.53
N ARG A 7 -22.18 3.04 57.60
CA ARG A 7 -22.20 2.01 56.54
C ARG A 7 -22.88 2.51 55.26
N SER A 8 -23.96 3.28 55.37
CA SER A 8 -24.67 3.84 54.22
C SER A 8 -23.83 4.88 53.47
N VAL A 9 -23.13 5.76 54.19
CA VAL A 9 -22.26 6.79 53.60
C VAL A 9 -21.03 6.18 52.90
N ASN A 10 -20.41 5.15 53.49
CA ASN A 10 -19.29 4.48 52.85
C ASN A 10 -19.69 3.72 51.57
N LEU A 11 -20.91 3.16 51.53
CA LEU A 11 -21.39 2.44 50.36
C LEU A 11 -21.71 3.38 49.19
N THR A 12 -22.28 4.57 49.47
CA THR A 12 -22.56 5.56 48.42
C THR A 12 -21.28 6.19 47.88
N LEU A 13 -20.24 6.41 48.71
CA LEU A 13 -18.93 6.90 48.27
C LEU A 13 -18.22 5.90 47.34
N LEU A 14 -18.26 4.59 47.66
CA LEU A 14 -17.71 3.54 46.80
C LEU A 14 -18.45 3.42 45.47
N MET A 15 -19.79 3.55 45.47
CA MET A 15 -20.57 3.53 44.24
C MET A 15 -20.28 4.73 43.32
N ILE A 16 -20.10 5.94 43.88
CA ILE A 16 -19.73 7.13 43.10
C ILE A 16 -18.30 6.99 42.52
N VAL A 17 -17.34 6.51 43.32
CA VAL A 17 -15.97 6.29 42.86
C VAL A 17 -15.92 5.22 41.76
N SER A 18 -16.75 4.17 41.84
CA SER A 18 -16.82 3.11 40.82
C SER A 18 -17.39 3.57 39.46
N VAL A 19 -18.22 4.63 39.44
CA VAL A 19 -18.79 5.19 38.21
C VAL A 19 -17.84 6.20 37.55
N CYS A 20 -16.97 6.86 38.32
CA CYS A 20 -16.01 7.83 37.78
C CYS A 20 -14.64 7.22 37.39
N LEU A 21 -14.27 6.06 37.95
CA LEU A 21 -13.02 5.35 37.62
C LEU A 21 -12.91 4.88 36.14
N PRO A 22 -13.97 4.39 35.48
CA PRO A 22 -13.90 3.99 34.08
C PRO A 22 -13.57 5.14 33.12
N MET A 23 -13.86 6.39 33.51
CA MET A 23 -13.54 7.57 32.71
C MET A 23 -12.13 8.12 32.97
N LEU A 24 -11.44 7.69 34.03
CA LEU A 24 -10.02 8.00 34.25
C LEU A 24 -9.09 7.01 33.54
N GLY A 25 -9.54 5.76 33.34
CA GLY A 25 -8.81 4.77 32.54
C GLY A 25 -9.00 4.92 31.02
N ALA A 26 -9.92 5.77 30.57
CA ALA A 26 -10.18 6.05 29.16
C ALA A 26 -9.42 7.29 28.62
N ILE A 27 -8.64 7.98 29.47
CA ILE A 27 -7.91 9.21 29.08
C ILE A 27 -6.41 8.94 28.81
N ASP A 28 -5.88 7.78 29.18
CA ASP A 28 -4.49 7.37 28.88
C ASP A 28 -4.44 6.27 27.80
N ALA A 29 -5.20 6.44 26.71
CA ALA A 29 -4.75 5.87 25.45
C ALA A 29 -3.51 6.69 25.05
N PRO A 30 -2.32 6.08 24.90
CA PRO A 30 -1.14 6.83 24.50
C PRO A 30 -1.44 7.51 23.16
N ALA A 31 -1.20 8.83 23.09
CA ALA A 31 -1.36 9.63 21.87
C ALA A 31 -0.52 9.13 20.68
N GLU A 32 0.30 8.10 20.87
CA GLU A 32 1.02 7.36 19.85
C GLU A 32 0.11 6.44 19.00
N LEU A 33 -1.10 6.06 19.48
CA LEU A 33 -2.06 5.28 18.69
C LEU A 33 -2.95 6.13 17.77
N ASP A 34 -3.10 7.43 18.05
CA ASP A 34 -3.83 8.37 17.17
C ASP A 34 -2.98 8.81 15.97
N ARG A 35 -1.65 8.64 16.08
CA ARG A 35 -0.69 8.98 15.03
C ARG A 35 -0.42 7.86 14.01
N ALA A 36 -0.79 6.62 14.34
CA ALA A 36 -0.69 5.49 13.40
C ALA A 36 -1.69 5.64 12.24
N GLY A 37 -2.82 6.34 12.46
CA GLY A 37 -3.76 6.71 11.40
C GLY A 37 -3.32 7.90 10.54
N GLU A 38 -2.27 8.63 10.94
CA GLU A 38 -1.80 9.87 10.31
C GLU A 38 -0.50 9.71 9.50
N ARG A 39 -0.14 8.48 9.11
CA ARG A 39 0.81 8.25 8.00
C ARG A 39 0.10 7.95 6.67
N GLY A 40 -1.16 8.39 6.53
CA GLY A 40 -1.90 8.39 5.26
C GLY A 40 -1.36 9.36 4.21
N GLU A 41 -0.35 10.15 4.56
CA GLU A 41 0.43 10.93 3.61
C GLU A 41 1.89 10.57 3.84
N THR A 42 2.52 9.94 2.85
CA THR A 42 3.98 10.01 2.78
C THR A 42 4.39 11.47 2.91
N SER A 43 5.42 11.69 3.72
CA SER A 43 6.10 12.98 3.78
C SER A 43 6.61 13.33 2.37
N GLY A 44 5.81 14.11 1.64
CA GLY A 44 6.07 14.50 0.26
C GLY A 44 5.27 13.68 -0.74
N SER A 45 4.13 14.21 -1.17
CA SER A 45 3.56 13.93 -2.49
C SER A 45 4.65 14.23 -3.51
N CYS A 46 5.36 13.19 -3.89
CA CYS A 46 6.54 13.34 -4.71
C CYS A 46 6.04 13.41 -6.16
N SER A 47 6.29 14.54 -6.82
CA SER A 47 5.95 14.75 -8.23
C SER A 47 7.20 14.48 -9.05
N GLY A 48 7.37 13.24 -9.54
CA GLY A 48 8.53 12.86 -10.32
C GLY A 48 8.58 11.37 -10.62
N PRO A 49 9.30 10.97 -11.68
CA PRO A 49 9.43 9.56 -12.02
C PRO A 49 10.08 8.76 -10.88
N ASP A 50 9.95 7.43 -10.92
CA ASP A 50 10.72 6.51 -10.09
C ASP A 50 10.52 6.65 -8.57
N ALA A 51 9.27 6.86 -8.14
CA ALA A 51 8.96 7.14 -6.73
C ALA A 51 9.82 8.28 -6.12
N CYS A 52 10.24 9.21 -6.98
CA CYS A 52 11.08 10.38 -6.67
C CYS A 52 12.38 10.07 -5.93
N ARG A 53 12.98 8.92 -6.22
CA ARG A 53 14.30 8.56 -5.70
C ARG A 53 15.44 9.31 -6.42
N GLY A 54 15.14 10.05 -7.48
CA GLY A 54 16.10 10.88 -8.23
C GLY A 54 16.99 10.07 -9.19
N THR A 55 16.73 8.78 -9.31
CA THR A 55 17.39 7.83 -10.21
C THR A 55 16.33 6.89 -10.76
N ASP A 56 16.53 6.45 -12.00
CA ASP A 56 15.66 5.49 -12.69
C ASP A 56 15.55 4.16 -11.91
N ALA A 57 14.33 3.68 -11.70
CA ALA A 57 14.06 2.37 -11.09
C ALA A 57 14.50 1.22 -12.01
N GLY A 58 14.44 1.42 -13.32
CA GLY A 58 14.97 0.54 -14.36
C GLY A 58 14.48 -0.90 -14.32
N ASN A 59 15.04 -1.72 -15.22
CA ASN A 59 14.58 -3.09 -15.42
C ASN A 59 15.40 -4.17 -14.70
N THR A 60 16.39 -3.78 -13.88
CA THR A 60 17.28 -4.73 -13.20
C THR A 60 17.12 -4.67 -11.69
N LEU A 61 17.31 -5.81 -11.01
CA LEU A 61 17.26 -5.87 -9.55
C LEU A 61 18.18 -4.83 -8.87
N ALA A 62 19.31 -4.48 -9.49
CA ALA A 62 20.26 -3.52 -8.94
C ALA A 62 19.78 -2.07 -9.01
N THR A 63 18.85 -1.76 -9.91
CA THR A 63 18.25 -0.42 -10.09
C THR A 63 16.91 -0.29 -9.38
N HIS A 64 16.24 -1.40 -9.07
CA HIS A 64 14.94 -1.37 -8.42
C HIS A 64 14.96 -0.61 -7.09
N HIS A 65 13.94 0.20 -6.86
CA HIS A 65 13.81 0.96 -5.61
C HIS A 65 13.13 0.14 -4.53
N ASN A 66 13.75 0.10 -3.35
CA ASN A 66 13.14 -0.51 -2.17
C ASN A 66 12.22 0.49 -1.48
N LEU A 67 10.93 0.15 -1.41
CA LEU A 67 9.86 0.94 -0.80
C LEU A 67 9.51 0.49 0.62
N THR A 68 10.15 -0.56 1.14
CA THR A 68 9.83 -1.18 2.45
C THR A 68 9.83 -0.18 3.60
N ASP A 69 10.82 0.71 3.62
CA ASP A 69 10.99 1.69 4.69
C ASP A 69 10.03 2.89 4.56
N ASP A 70 9.29 2.99 3.46
CA ASP A 70 8.27 4.04 3.27
C ASP A 70 7.02 3.73 4.10
N PHE A 71 6.78 2.45 4.38
CA PHE A 71 5.68 1.97 5.22
C PHE A 71 6.10 1.90 6.69
N SER A 72 5.20 2.29 7.59
CA SER A 72 5.41 2.18 9.03
C SER A 72 5.01 0.82 9.59
N TRP A 73 4.23 0.05 8.82
CA TRP A 73 3.73 -1.28 9.16
C TRP A 73 2.88 -1.29 10.43
N THR A 74 2.16 -0.21 10.74
CA THR A 74 1.33 -0.10 11.96
C THR A 74 -0.17 -0.29 11.70
N GLY A 75 -0.54 -0.58 10.46
CA GLY A 75 -1.92 -0.85 10.06
C GLY A 75 -2.08 -0.86 8.54
N THR A 76 -3.28 -0.54 8.06
CA THR A 76 -3.53 -0.28 6.64
C THR A 76 -2.97 1.07 6.27
N GLU A 77 -2.05 1.08 5.31
CA GLU A 77 -1.37 2.27 4.83
C GLU A 77 -1.48 2.32 3.30
N THR A 78 -1.54 3.52 2.76
CA THR A 78 -1.54 3.74 1.31
C THR A 78 -0.51 4.81 0.99
N ILE A 79 0.37 4.48 0.05
CA ILE A 79 1.39 5.39 -0.45
C ILE A 79 1.15 5.58 -1.93
N THR A 80 1.15 6.83 -2.38
CA THR A 80 0.92 7.20 -3.77
C THR A 80 2.13 7.92 -4.33
N TYR A 81 2.65 7.42 -5.44
CA TYR A 81 3.74 8.03 -6.19
C TYR A 81 3.21 8.55 -7.53
N TYR A 82 3.52 9.79 -7.87
CA TYR A 82 3.11 10.40 -9.14
C TYR A 82 4.28 10.43 -10.09
N GLY A 83 4.19 9.69 -11.20
CA GLY A 83 5.21 9.64 -12.25
C GLY A 83 4.79 10.33 -13.54
N ASP A 84 5.77 10.48 -14.44
CA ASP A 84 5.57 10.83 -15.84
C ASP A 84 6.30 9.78 -16.69
N ALA A 85 5.63 9.28 -17.74
CA ALA A 85 6.17 8.24 -18.61
C ALA A 85 6.60 8.80 -19.98
N SER A 86 6.88 10.11 -20.10
CA SER A 86 7.21 10.72 -21.40
C SER A 86 8.52 10.23 -22.01
N ALA A 87 9.43 9.68 -21.20
CA ALA A 87 10.67 9.04 -21.66
C ALA A 87 10.41 7.72 -22.42
N ALA A 88 9.33 7.01 -22.11
CA ALA A 88 8.91 5.75 -22.73
C ALA A 88 8.31 5.98 -24.14
N THR A 89 9.14 6.33 -25.11
CA THR A 89 8.68 6.69 -26.47
C THR A 89 8.27 5.50 -27.35
N SER A 90 8.55 4.27 -26.94
CA SER A 90 8.19 3.04 -27.67
C SER A 90 8.03 1.88 -26.70
N PHE A 91 7.39 0.79 -27.11
CA PHE A 91 7.32 -0.42 -26.28
C PHE A 91 8.68 -1.12 -26.22
N SER A 92 9.22 -1.29 -25.02
CA SER A 92 10.41 -2.11 -24.75
C SER A 92 10.30 -2.76 -23.37
N SER A 93 10.44 -4.08 -23.30
CA SER A 93 10.40 -4.81 -22.03
C SER A 93 11.77 -4.95 -21.35
N THR A 94 12.81 -4.33 -21.93
CA THR A 94 14.22 -4.45 -21.51
C THR A 94 14.95 -3.11 -21.55
N SER A 95 14.22 -2.01 -21.66
CA SER A 95 14.77 -0.65 -21.56
C SER A 95 14.43 -0.11 -20.18
N ASP A 96 15.36 0.63 -19.58
CA ASP A 96 15.15 1.23 -18.26
C ASP A 96 14.02 2.27 -18.31
N ASP A 97 14.02 3.15 -19.33
CA ASP A 97 12.96 4.16 -19.57
C ASP A 97 11.51 3.61 -19.66
N ASN A 98 11.32 2.30 -19.77
CA ASN A 98 10.03 1.64 -20.01
C ASN A 98 9.56 0.74 -18.87
N ALA A 99 10.45 0.40 -17.95
CA ALA A 99 10.20 -0.60 -16.94
C ALA A 99 10.78 -0.12 -15.63
N ASP A 100 9.89 0.11 -14.66
CA ASP A 100 10.25 0.55 -13.33
C ASP A 100 9.99 -0.58 -12.35
N GLY A 101 11.05 -1.08 -11.72
CA GLY A 101 10.93 -2.10 -10.70
C GLY A 101 10.96 -1.55 -9.28
N TYR A 102 10.07 -2.05 -8.43
CA TYR A 102 9.98 -1.69 -7.02
C TYR A 102 10.02 -2.94 -6.14
N LEU A 103 10.72 -2.85 -5.01
CA LEU A 103 10.85 -3.93 -4.03
C LEU A 103 10.08 -3.57 -2.76
N LEU A 104 9.34 -4.55 -2.24
CA LEU A 104 8.59 -4.44 -1.01
C LEU A 104 8.80 -5.70 -0.17
N GLU A 105 9.47 -5.58 0.97
CA GLU A 105 9.63 -6.65 1.94
C GLU A 105 8.48 -6.58 2.94
N LEU A 106 7.58 -7.56 2.86
CA LEU A 106 6.38 -7.61 3.69
C LEU A 106 6.69 -8.29 5.02
N PRO A 107 6.41 -7.65 6.17
CA PRO A 107 6.39 -8.33 7.45
C PRO A 107 5.35 -9.44 7.46
N TYR A 108 5.59 -10.48 8.27
CA TYR A 108 4.67 -11.60 8.36
C TYR A 108 3.25 -11.14 8.76
N GLY A 109 2.25 -11.61 8.02
CA GLY A 109 0.83 -11.29 8.25
C GLY A 109 0.33 -10.05 7.53
N TYR A 110 1.18 -9.37 6.75
CA TYR A 110 0.77 -8.26 5.88
C TYR A 110 0.57 -8.76 4.44
N GLY A 111 -0.41 -8.16 3.77
CA GLY A 111 -0.59 -8.23 2.33
C GLY A 111 -0.41 -6.86 1.71
N TYR A 112 -0.43 -6.79 0.39
CA TYR A 112 -0.36 -5.52 -0.33
C TYR A 112 -1.36 -5.49 -1.48
N THR A 113 -1.71 -4.28 -1.87
CA THR A 113 -2.44 -3.97 -3.11
C THR A 113 -1.61 -2.97 -3.89
N VAL A 114 -1.32 -3.28 -5.15
CA VAL A 114 -0.74 -2.34 -6.10
C VAL A 114 -1.88 -1.76 -6.92
N GLU A 115 -1.99 -0.43 -6.91
CA GLU A 115 -2.88 0.30 -7.79
C GLU A 115 -2.05 1.17 -8.75
N LEU A 116 -2.21 0.92 -10.04
CA LEU A 116 -1.66 1.72 -11.10
C LEU A 116 -2.79 2.43 -11.83
N SER A 117 -2.72 3.75 -11.92
CA SER A 117 -3.65 4.54 -12.72
C SER A 117 -2.90 5.53 -13.60
N TRP A 118 -3.48 5.85 -14.76
CA TRP A 118 -2.91 6.84 -15.68
C TRP A 118 -4.01 7.69 -16.30
N ASN A 119 -3.60 8.80 -16.92
CA ASN A 119 -4.55 9.64 -17.64
C ASN A 119 -5.07 8.91 -18.88
N HIS A 120 -6.32 8.47 -18.82
CA HIS A 120 -7.02 7.75 -19.90
C HIS A 120 -8.04 8.64 -20.63
N THR A 121 -7.93 9.97 -20.49
CA THR A 121 -8.87 10.89 -21.13
C THR A 121 -8.70 10.88 -22.65
N GLY A 122 -9.79 10.64 -23.39
CA GLY A 122 -9.74 10.60 -24.86
C GLY A 122 -9.17 9.29 -25.43
N ALA A 123 -9.18 8.23 -24.61
CA ALA A 123 -8.82 6.85 -24.89
C ALA A 123 -8.70 6.48 -26.38
N SER A 124 -7.47 6.21 -26.81
CA SER A 124 -7.18 5.57 -28.09
C SER A 124 -6.93 4.07 -27.91
N PHE A 125 -6.81 3.33 -29.02
CA PHE A 125 -6.40 1.93 -28.97
C PHE A 125 -5.07 1.74 -28.22
N TYR A 126 -4.14 2.70 -28.24
CA TYR A 126 -2.84 2.56 -27.58
C TYR A 126 -2.86 2.95 -26.10
N GLU A 127 -3.65 3.95 -25.70
CA GLU A 127 -3.81 4.38 -24.29
C GLU A 127 -4.26 3.25 -23.37
N ASN A 128 -5.14 2.45 -23.94
CA ASN A 128 -5.58 1.17 -23.46
C ASN A 128 -4.40 0.30 -22.96
N TYR A 129 -3.36 0.14 -23.77
CA TYR A 129 -2.21 -0.73 -23.53
C TYR A 129 -0.98 0.01 -22.98
N ALA A 130 -1.17 1.23 -22.44
CA ALA A 130 -0.06 2.09 -22.03
C ALA A 130 0.79 1.45 -20.92
N PHE A 131 0.16 0.72 -19.99
CA PHE A 131 0.85 0.15 -18.84
C PHE A 131 0.48 -1.32 -18.58
N MET A 132 1.39 -1.96 -17.84
CA MET A 132 1.27 -3.33 -17.36
C MET A 132 1.77 -3.38 -15.91
N VAL A 133 1.19 -4.26 -15.11
CA VAL A 133 1.68 -4.56 -13.76
C VAL A 133 2.08 -6.03 -13.73
N SER A 134 3.30 -6.32 -13.30
CA SER A 134 3.77 -7.69 -13.05
C SER A 134 4.24 -7.81 -11.62
N LEU A 135 3.84 -8.89 -10.96
CA LEU A 135 4.21 -9.17 -9.57
C LEU A 135 5.01 -10.47 -9.54
N GLY A 136 6.02 -10.53 -8.69
CA GLY A 136 6.91 -11.68 -8.59
C GLY A 136 7.86 -11.54 -7.40
N PRO A 137 8.72 -12.54 -7.17
CA PRO A 137 9.65 -12.52 -6.06
C PRO A 137 10.74 -11.46 -6.27
N GLY A 138 11.11 -10.76 -5.20
CA GLY A 138 12.21 -9.79 -5.16
C GLY A 138 13.61 -10.41 -5.22
N ASP A 139 13.75 -11.66 -5.67
CA ASP A 139 15.01 -12.41 -5.71
C ASP A 139 15.82 -12.23 -7.01
N GLY A 140 15.32 -11.37 -7.92
CA GLY A 140 15.92 -11.10 -9.22
C GLY A 140 15.57 -12.10 -10.31
N SER A 141 14.68 -13.06 -10.06
CA SER A 141 14.17 -13.96 -11.10
C SER A 141 13.19 -13.27 -12.07
N MET A 142 12.64 -12.11 -11.68
CA MET A 142 11.86 -11.23 -12.54
C MET A 142 12.74 -10.55 -13.59
N VAL A 143 12.93 -11.21 -14.73
CA VAL A 143 13.73 -10.69 -15.86
C VAL A 143 12.89 -10.07 -16.98
N SER A 144 11.56 -10.22 -16.90
CA SER A 144 10.57 -9.60 -17.78
C SER A 144 9.18 -9.69 -17.15
N TYR A 145 8.18 -9.02 -17.72
CA TYR A 145 6.81 -8.96 -17.21
C TYR A 145 6.11 -10.33 -17.06
N TYR A 146 6.58 -11.37 -17.76
CA TYR A 146 6.00 -12.73 -17.74
C TYR A 146 6.98 -13.80 -17.22
N SER A 147 8.26 -13.46 -17.03
CA SER A 147 9.30 -14.43 -16.68
C SER A 147 9.68 -14.26 -15.22
N GLY A 148 9.52 -15.32 -14.42
CA GLY A 148 9.71 -15.26 -12.96
C GLY A 148 8.57 -14.59 -12.21
N ALA A 149 7.58 -14.00 -12.91
CA ALA A 149 6.41 -13.40 -12.30
C ALA A 149 5.46 -14.45 -11.69
N TRP A 150 4.82 -14.09 -10.59
CA TRP A 150 3.66 -14.77 -10.02
C TRP A 150 2.37 -14.47 -10.79
N GLY A 151 2.28 -13.28 -11.37
CA GLY A 151 1.16 -12.86 -12.19
C GLY A 151 1.50 -11.60 -12.97
N TYR A 152 0.76 -11.38 -14.05
CA TYR A 152 0.86 -10.15 -14.83
C TYR A 152 -0.54 -9.71 -15.25
N PHE A 153 -0.72 -8.41 -15.27
CA PHE A 153 -1.99 -7.74 -15.47
C PHE A 153 -1.76 -6.71 -16.56
N TYR A 154 -2.44 -6.95 -17.68
CA TYR A 154 -2.21 -6.30 -18.94
C TYR A 154 -3.48 -5.60 -19.37
N TYR A 155 -3.32 -4.40 -19.90
CA TYR A 155 -4.37 -3.67 -20.60
C TYR A 155 -5.54 -3.23 -19.70
N SER A 156 -5.93 -1.95 -19.80
CA SER A 156 -7.14 -1.42 -19.15
C SER A 156 -7.94 -0.53 -20.11
N THR A 157 -9.26 -0.77 -20.20
CA THR A 157 -10.20 0.16 -20.85
C THR A 157 -10.56 1.36 -19.96
N GLY A 158 -10.20 1.33 -18.68
CA GLY A 158 -10.57 2.33 -17.68
C GLY A 158 -9.41 3.20 -17.19
N GLY A 159 -8.17 2.88 -17.57
CA GLY A 159 -6.98 3.61 -17.12
C GLY A 159 -6.55 3.26 -15.70
N GLN A 160 -6.89 2.07 -15.23
CA GLN A 160 -6.56 1.59 -13.90
C GLN A 160 -6.30 0.09 -13.93
N ILE A 161 -5.33 -0.37 -13.15
CA ILE A 161 -5.06 -1.76 -12.84
C ILE A 161 -4.84 -1.83 -11.32
N SER A 162 -5.64 -2.62 -10.62
CA SER A 162 -5.50 -2.87 -9.19
C SER A 162 -5.36 -4.36 -8.94
N VAL A 163 -4.36 -4.75 -8.16
CA VAL A 163 -4.02 -6.15 -7.90
C VAL A 163 -3.58 -6.31 -6.45
N GLY A 164 -4.10 -7.32 -5.75
CA GLY A 164 -3.75 -7.61 -4.37
C GLY A 164 -3.37 -9.07 -4.11
N THR A 165 -2.62 -9.29 -3.03
CA THR A 165 -2.28 -10.61 -2.48
C THR A 165 -3.49 -11.38 -1.94
N ASP A 166 -4.62 -10.70 -1.76
CA ASP A 166 -5.91 -11.29 -1.40
C ASP A 166 -6.66 -11.89 -2.62
N GLY A 167 -6.07 -11.80 -3.81
CA GLY A 167 -6.67 -12.24 -5.06
C GLY A 167 -7.56 -11.20 -5.73
N THR A 168 -7.68 -10.01 -5.14
CA THR A 168 -8.37 -8.90 -5.78
C THR A 168 -7.65 -8.53 -7.06
N THR A 169 -8.41 -8.38 -8.14
CA THR A 169 -7.92 -7.93 -9.44
C THR A 169 -9.02 -7.10 -10.09
N GLU A 170 -8.77 -5.81 -10.28
CA GLU A 170 -9.75 -4.86 -10.82
C GLU A 170 -9.12 -3.94 -11.88
N GLY A 171 -9.98 -3.37 -12.72
CA GLY A 171 -9.57 -2.38 -13.73
C GLY A 171 -8.84 -2.94 -14.96
N ASN A 172 -8.21 -4.11 -14.88
CA ASN A 172 -7.59 -4.76 -16.02
C ASN A 172 -8.62 -5.52 -16.90
N THR A 173 -8.26 -5.77 -18.15
CA THR A 173 -9.07 -6.60 -19.08
C THR A 173 -8.41 -7.94 -19.38
N TYR A 174 -7.10 -8.07 -19.13
CA TYR A 174 -6.36 -9.30 -19.35
C TYR A 174 -5.29 -9.51 -18.27
N GLY A 175 -4.95 -10.77 -18.01
CA GLY A 175 -3.95 -11.13 -17.01
C GLY A 175 -4.54 -11.89 -15.82
N GLY A 176 -3.65 -12.31 -14.92
CA GLY A 176 -4.00 -13.11 -13.75
C GLY A 176 -2.79 -13.68 -13.05
N TRP A 177 -3.05 -14.29 -11.91
CA TRP A 177 -2.09 -15.10 -11.17
C TRP A 177 -1.83 -16.42 -11.89
N TYR A 178 -0.56 -16.81 -11.99
CA TYR A 178 -0.14 -18.10 -12.55
C TYR A 178 -0.23 -19.25 -11.55
N TYR A 179 -0.24 -18.92 -10.25
CA TYR A 179 -0.40 -19.87 -9.16
C TYR A 179 -1.87 -19.91 -8.71
N ASP A 180 -2.30 -21.06 -8.17
CA ASP A 180 -3.70 -21.27 -7.72
C ASP A 180 -4.11 -20.28 -6.62
N ASP A 181 -3.14 -19.85 -5.80
CA ASP A 181 -3.30 -18.79 -4.80
C ASP A 181 -2.30 -17.65 -5.10
N PRO A 182 -2.75 -16.39 -5.00
CA PRO A 182 -1.85 -15.24 -4.93
C PRO A 182 -0.85 -15.38 -3.76
N PRO A 183 0.35 -14.81 -3.91
CA PRO A 183 1.44 -14.86 -2.94
C PRO A 183 1.15 -14.07 -1.65
#